data_AF-A0A9D7H084-F1
#
_entry.id   AF-A0A9D7H084-F1
#
_cell.length_a   1.000
_cell.length_b   1.000
_cell.length_c   1.000
_cell.angle_alpha   90.00
_cell.angle_beta   90.00
_cell.angle_gamma   90.00
#
_symmetry.space_group_name_H-M   'P 1'
#
loop_
_entity.id
_entity.type
_entity.pdbx_description
1 polymer ?
#
loop_
_entity_poly.entity_id
_entity_poly.type
_entity_poly.pdbx_seq_one_letter_code
_entity_poly.pdbx_strand_id
1 'polypeptide(L)'
;MTVPDALATAQAVPTPAWYPAWARDLAGAYFAGSASLFVLHGNTFDDVQLDDGAAPPYGPLATFLAEQLFGSWDLVLHYDVGRGVRPYAGRNPDRLREMSPRTTEIFGNNLEKSRVVEPQAVFAALDRYLIQQLHSPAETRRKVALIIDHASFAFPAAEAGSLTLGASSAAVTALNWAAAASVRRIDFACVLIEERRANLQGRISQNPHVVTLDVPLPSLEERARYIEALVGTRTDIFEAGLTATHYARETAGLALNDIAPPLRAALDGQARLDQAAFKKLKKGLIERQCHGLLEFVEPKFTLDDVVGLDAAKRTLREDAKLLQAGRRSLAPMGYLICGPVGTGKTFLVMAAAGEMGMPCVTLKNFRSKYVGETEANLEHVLSVLRAMGPVMVIIDEADAMLGDRESEGDGGVSSRVFGMIAHQMGNTAYRGQIVWVLMTARPDLLPIDLKRQGRAEVHIPLFYPDSADELRLMLKVMAKKVGVPLESDATGPDLAVPHVGQLSGADIEGVITRAARQAGIAGESAISRVRLETALADFIPSAQSLEKRLQVAAAILECTDSAFLPAALRGSDRAALQAEMARIKAALG
;
A
#
# COMPACT_ATOMS: atom_id res chain seq x y z
N MET A 1 -16.71 -29.29 52.72
CA MET A 1 -17.05 -28.98 51.31
C MET A 1 -15.82 -28.39 50.66
N THR A 2 -15.00 -29.25 50.06
CA THR A 2 -13.81 -28.87 49.29
C THR A 2 -14.24 -28.49 47.89
N VAL A 3 -13.93 -27.25 47.49
CA VAL A 3 -14.06 -26.76 46.12
C VAL A 3 -13.09 -27.57 45.24
N PRO A 4 -13.50 -28.18 44.12
CA PRO A 4 -12.56 -28.81 43.22
C PRO A 4 -11.78 -27.73 42.47
N ASP A 5 -10.50 -27.62 42.83
CA ASP A 5 -9.46 -26.92 42.09
C ASP A 5 -9.20 -27.72 40.79
N ALA A 6 -9.69 -27.21 39.67
CA ALA A 6 -9.33 -27.70 38.34
C ALA A 6 -9.35 -26.54 37.34
N LEU A 7 -8.60 -25.48 37.63
CA LEU A 7 -7.99 -24.68 36.56
C LEU A 7 -6.84 -25.51 35.99
N ALA A 8 -7.19 -26.52 35.20
CA ALA A 8 -6.22 -27.12 34.28
C ALA A 8 -5.71 -25.99 33.40
N THR A 9 -4.45 -25.61 33.60
CA THR A 9 -3.70 -24.74 32.69
C THR A 9 -3.89 -25.28 31.28
N ALA A 10 -4.64 -24.56 30.45
CA ALA A 10 -4.81 -24.88 29.04
C ALA A 10 -3.41 -24.95 28.41
N GLN A 11 -2.90 -26.17 28.20
CA GLN A 11 -1.67 -26.36 27.47
C GLN A 11 -1.93 -25.85 26.05
N ALA A 12 -1.23 -24.78 25.66
CA ALA A 12 -1.27 -24.27 24.31
C ALA A 12 -0.93 -25.43 23.36
N VAL A 13 -1.90 -25.83 22.53
CA VAL A 13 -1.66 -26.83 21.49
C VAL A 13 -0.57 -26.25 20.58
N PRO A 14 0.60 -26.91 20.42
CA PRO A 14 1.66 -26.38 19.58
C PRO A 14 1.16 -26.34 18.14
N THR A 15 0.98 -25.14 17.61
CA THR A 15 0.68 -24.95 16.19
C THR A 15 1.94 -25.21 15.36
N PRO A 16 1.81 -25.87 14.20
CA PRO A 16 2.96 -26.12 13.32
C PRO A 16 3.66 -24.81 12.95
N ALA A 17 4.99 -24.82 12.92
CA ALA A 17 5.80 -23.63 12.64
C ALA A 17 5.57 -23.06 11.22
N TRP A 18 5.15 -23.91 10.29
CA TRP A 18 4.86 -23.53 8.91
C TRP A 18 3.52 -22.78 8.75
N TYR A 19 2.66 -22.78 9.77
CA TYR A 19 1.40 -22.03 9.71
C TYR A 19 1.70 -20.53 9.56
N PRO A 20 0.98 -19.82 8.68
CA PRO A 20 1.03 -18.37 8.63
C PRO A 20 0.81 -17.73 10.00
N ALA A 21 1.42 -16.58 10.25
CA ALA A 21 1.35 -15.92 11.57
C ALA A 21 -0.11 -15.69 12.02
N TRP A 22 -0.97 -15.18 11.13
CA TRP A 22 -2.39 -14.97 11.41
C TRP A 22 -3.12 -16.26 11.82
N ALA A 23 -2.75 -17.42 11.26
CA ALA A 23 -3.34 -18.70 11.59
C ALA A 23 -2.89 -19.20 12.97
N ARG A 24 -1.63 -18.95 13.32
CA ARG A 24 -1.10 -19.24 14.67
C ARG A 24 -1.75 -18.33 15.72
N ASP A 25 -1.99 -17.07 15.40
CA ASP A 25 -2.69 -16.12 16.28
C ASP A 25 -4.14 -16.53 16.48
N LEU A 26 -4.85 -16.93 15.41
CA LEU A 26 -6.21 -17.46 15.50
C LEU A 26 -6.26 -18.68 16.42
N ALA A 27 -5.41 -19.68 16.14
CA ALA A 27 -5.32 -20.89 16.95
C ALA A 27 -5.00 -20.58 18.41
N GLY A 28 -4.04 -19.68 18.67
CA GLY A 28 -3.66 -19.26 20.01
C GLY A 28 -4.83 -18.61 20.76
N ALA A 29 -5.55 -17.68 20.11
CA ALA A 29 -6.72 -17.03 20.69
C ALA A 29 -7.85 -18.03 20.99
N TYR A 30 -8.07 -19.01 20.10
CA TYR A 30 -9.06 -20.05 20.31
C TYR A 30 -8.68 -21.01 21.45
N PHE A 31 -7.49 -21.63 21.41
CA PHE A 31 -7.07 -22.64 22.39
C PHE A 31 -6.83 -22.05 23.78
N ALA A 32 -6.54 -20.75 23.89
CA ALA A 32 -6.54 -20.04 25.16
C ALA A 32 -7.96 -19.82 25.75
N GLY A 33 -9.01 -20.21 25.03
CA GLY A 33 -10.41 -19.99 25.41
C GLY A 33 -10.82 -18.52 25.40
N SER A 34 -10.11 -17.68 24.64
CA SER A 34 -10.27 -16.22 24.67
C SER A 34 -11.39 -15.72 23.75
N ALA A 35 -11.70 -16.46 22.67
CA ALA A 35 -12.72 -16.08 21.69
C ALA A 35 -13.36 -17.28 21.00
N SER A 36 -14.63 -17.11 20.61
CA SER A 36 -15.42 -18.05 19.81
C SER A 36 -15.81 -17.48 18.43
N LEU A 37 -15.70 -16.16 18.24
CA LEU A 37 -16.01 -15.46 17.00
C LEU A 37 -14.77 -14.72 16.49
N PHE A 38 -14.40 -15.01 15.25
CA PHE A 38 -13.22 -14.49 14.57
C PHE A 38 -13.63 -13.77 13.28
N VAL A 39 -12.93 -12.69 12.95
CA VAL A 39 -13.03 -12.01 11.65
C VAL A 39 -11.66 -12.06 10.98
N LEU A 40 -11.59 -12.68 9.81
CA LEU A 40 -10.42 -12.67 8.93
C LEU A 40 -10.66 -11.67 7.81
N HIS A 41 -9.73 -10.75 7.61
CA HIS A 41 -9.80 -9.77 6.53
C HIS A 41 -8.48 -9.50 5.83
N GLY A 42 -8.50 -8.81 4.69
CA GLY A 42 -7.30 -8.52 3.89
C GLY A 42 -7.20 -9.44 2.68
N ASN A 43 -6.10 -10.18 2.55
CA ASN A 43 -5.80 -11.07 1.42
C ASN A 43 -6.56 -12.42 1.51
N THR A 44 -7.87 -12.38 1.75
CA THR A 44 -8.70 -13.57 2.00
C THR A 44 -9.11 -14.32 0.73
N PHE A 45 -8.97 -13.70 -0.44
CA PHE A 45 -9.28 -14.28 -1.76
C PHE A 45 -8.10 -15.06 -2.36
N ASP A 46 -6.95 -15.05 -1.69
CA ASP A 46 -5.73 -15.67 -2.18
C ASP A 46 -5.63 -17.14 -1.78
N ASP A 47 -4.74 -17.84 -2.47
CA ASP A 47 -4.37 -19.19 -2.12
C ASP A 47 -3.43 -19.19 -0.89
N VAL A 48 -3.56 -20.20 -0.04
CA VAL A 48 -2.69 -20.45 1.11
C VAL A 48 -2.15 -21.87 1.06
N GLN A 49 -0.96 -22.06 1.62
CA GLN A 49 -0.31 -23.38 1.70
C GLN A 49 -1.16 -24.34 2.54
N LEU A 50 -1.41 -25.56 2.06
CA LEU A 50 -2.31 -26.51 2.72
C LEU A 50 -1.61 -27.67 3.45
N ASP A 51 -0.31 -27.88 3.26
CA ASP A 51 0.49 -28.86 4.04
C ASP A 51 1.96 -28.44 4.11
N ASP A 52 2.79 -29.17 4.86
CA ASP A 52 4.22 -28.89 5.04
C ASP A 52 5.14 -29.63 4.07
N GLY A 53 4.59 -30.29 3.05
CA GLY A 53 5.32 -31.09 2.08
C GLY A 53 6.33 -30.27 1.26
N ALA A 54 7.25 -30.96 0.58
CA ALA A 54 8.27 -30.33 -0.25
C ALA A 54 7.67 -29.58 -1.46
N ALA A 55 6.55 -30.07 -2.00
CA ALA A 55 5.75 -29.40 -3.03
C ALA A 55 4.31 -29.30 -2.52
N PRO A 56 4.03 -28.35 -1.62
CA PRO A 56 2.75 -28.33 -0.96
C PRO A 56 1.66 -27.88 -1.94
N PRO A 57 0.45 -28.45 -1.84
CA PRO A 57 -0.72 -27.95 -2.52
C PRO A 57 -1.14 -26.62 -1.89
N TYR A 58 -1.70 -25.77 -2.73
CA TYR A 58 -2.26 -24.49 -2.35
C TYR A 58 -3.74 -24.47 -2.66
N GLY A 59 -4.50 -23.69 -1.89
CA GLY A 59 -5.92 -23.50 -2.15
C GLY A 59 -6.54 -22.46 -1.23
N PRO A 60 -7.88 -22.33 -1.26
CA PRO A 60 -8.58 -21.26 -0.56
C PRO A 60 -8.34 -21.28 0.95
N LEU A 61 -8.37 -20.10 1.56
CA LEU A 61 -8.28 -19.91 3.02
C LEU A 61 -9.28 -20.78 3.80
N ALA A 62 -10.52 -20.91 3.31
CA ALA A 62 -11.52 -21.79 3.93
C ALA A 62 -11.07 -23.26 3.95
N THR A 63 -10.38 -23.74 2.90
CA THR A 63 -9.83 -25.11 2.83
C THR A 63 -8.75 -25.32 3.89
N PHE A 64 -7.84 -24.35 4.03
CA PHE A 64 -6.83 -24.38 5.10
C PHE A 64 -7.47 -24.46 6.49
N LEU A 65 -8.46 -23.61 6.77
CA LEU A 65 -9.17 -23.65 8.06
C LEU A 65 -9.81 -25.02 8.31
N ALA A 66 -10.47 -25.59 7.31
CA ALA A 66 -11.16 -26.87 7.44
C ALA A 66 -10.21 -28.06 7.64
N GLU A 67 -9.08 -28.08 6.94
CA GLU A 67 -8.12 -29.19 6.96
C GLU A 67 -7.08 -29.08 8.08
N GLN A 68 -6.56 -27.88 8.31
CA GLN A 68 -5.38 -27.66 9.13
C GLN A 68 -5.74 -27.17 10.53
N LEU A 69 -6.62 -26.18 10.62
CA LEU A 69 -7.00 -25.62 11.92
C LEU A 69 -8.10 -26.45 12.60
N PHE A 70 -9.13 -26.81 11.84
CA PHE A 70 -10.29 -27.56 12.30
C PHE A 70 -10.26 -29.02 11.80
N GLY A 71 -9.10 -29.51 11.34
CA GLY A 71 -8.94 -30.87 10.78
C GLY A 71 -9.38 -31.99 11.70
N SER A 72 -9.12 -31.83 13.00
CA SER A 72 -9.46 -32.81 14.04
C SER A 72 -10.86 -32.63 14.63
N TRP A 73 -11.67 -31.72 14.12
CA TRP A 73 -12.99 -31.39 14.67
C TRP A 73 -14.08 -32.28 14.09
N ASP A 74 -15.12 -32.52 14.89
CA ASP A 74 -16.25 -33.37 14.55
C ASP A 74 -17.08 -32.87 13.37
N LEU A 75 -17.17 -31.54 13.23
CA LEU A 75 -17.97 -30.90 12.20
C LEU A 75 -17.37 -29.55 11.82
N VAL A 76 -17.18 -29.34 10.52
CA VAL A 76 -16.86 -28.04 9.94
C VAL A 76 -17.97 -27.68 8.96
N LEU A 77 -18.65 -26.58 9.23
CA LEU A 77 -19.72 -26.04 8.42
C LEU A 77 -19.19 -24.88 7.61
N HIS A 78 -19.56 -24.84 6.35
CA HIS A 78 -19.31 -23.71 5.46
C HIS A 78 -20.64 -23.08 5.06
N TYR A 79 -20.71 -21.76 5.11
CA TYR A 79 -21.89 -21.00 4.74
C TYR A 79 -21.52 -19.87 3.78
N ASP A 80 -22.29 -19.78 2.70
CA ASP A 80 -22.37 -18.61 1.84
C ASP A 80 -23.83 -18.42 1.39
N VAL A 81 -24.23 -17.17 1.13
CA VAL A 81 -25.64 -16.85 0.82
C VAL A 81 -26.13 -17.54 -0.47
N GLY A 82 -25.23 -17.86 -1.40
CA GLY A 82 -25.56 -18.49 -2.68
C GLY A 82 -25.68 -20.01 -2.65
N ARG A 83 -25.13 -20.68 -1.62
CA ARG A 83 -25.14 -22.15 -1.49
C ARG A 83 -25.78 -22.65 -0.20
N GLY A 84 -26.05 -21.79 0.76
CA GLY A 84 -26.56 -22.18 2.08
C GLY A 84 -25.48 -22.79 2.96
N VAL A 85 -25.90 -23.54 3.99
CA VAL A 85 -24.99 -24.20 4.94
C VAL A 85 -24.70 -25.64 4.51
N ARG A 86 -23.44 -26.05 4.57
CA ARG A 86 -22.99 -27.38 4.13
C ARG A 86 -21.83 -27.91 4.98
N PRO A 87 -21.67 -29.24 5.10
CA PRO A 87 -20.42 -29.78 5.64
C PRO A 87 -19.26 -29.46 4.70
N TYR A 88 -18.10 -29.13 5.26
CA TYR A 88 -16.93 -28.76 4.49
C TYR A 88 -15.67 -29.40 5.06
N ALA A 89 -15.23 -30.48 4.42
CA ALA A 89 -14.08 -31.29 4.84
C ALA A 89 -12.81 -31.02 4.00
N GLY A 90 -12.77 -29.90 3.27
CA GLY A 90 -11.69 -29.61 2.31
C GLY A 90 -11.58 -30.71 1.25
N ARG A 91 -10.38 -31.27 1.11
CA ARG A 91 -10.01 -32.31 0.15
C ARG A 91 -10.22 -33.74 0.66
N ASN A 92 -10.75 -33.94 1.87
CA ASN A 92 -10.97 -35.27 2.44
C ASN A 92 -12.43 -35.76 2.22
N PRO A 93 -12.66 -36.68 1.26
CA PRO A 93 -14.01 -37.18 0.95
C PRO A 93 -14.58 -38.11 2.04
N ASP A 94 -13.73 -38.80 2.80
CA ASP A 94 -14.17 -39.73 3.85
C ASP A 94 -14.76 -38.96 5.01
N ARG A 95 -14.06 -37.90 5.43
CA ARG A 95 -14.53 -36.98 6.46
C ARG A 95 -15.81 -36.26 6.04
N LEU A 96 -15.96 -35.93 4.75
CA LEU A 96 -17.21 -35.36 4.25
C LEU A 96 -18.40 -36.31 4.48
N ARG A 97 -18.22 -37.61 4.18
CA ARG A 97 -19.25 -38.64 4.38
C ARG A 97 -19.63 -38.80 5.85
N GLU A 98 -18.68 -38.66 6.77
CA GLU A 98 -18.92 -38.70 8.21
C GLU A 98 -19.66 -37.47 8.74
N MET A 99 -19.38 -36.29 8.16
CA MET A 99 -19.96 -35.03 8.57
C MET A 99 -21.38 -34.82 8.05
N SER A 100 -21.71 -35.33 6.87
CA SER A 100 -23.04 -35.14 6.26
C SER A 100 -24.22 -35.50 7.18
N PRO A 101 -24.28 -36.71 7.79
CA PRO A 101 -25.38 -37.05 8.69
C PRO A 101 -25.48 -36.11 9.92
N ARG A 102 -24.34 -35.63 10.41
CA ARG A 102 -24.26 -34.71 11.55
C ARG A 102 -24.77 -33.32 11.18
N THR A 103 -24.52 -32.86 9.96
CA THR A 103 -25.12 -31.61 9.44
C THR A 103 -26.64 -31.73 9.32
N THR A 104 -27.13 -32.85 8.78
CA THR A 104 -28.58 -33.10 8.67
C THR A 104 -29.26 -33.13 10.03
N GLU A 105 -28.59 -33.61 11.08
CA GLU A 105 -29.09 -33.59 12.47
C GLU A 105 -29.34 -32.16 12.98
N ILE A 106 -28.47 -31.22 12.63
CA ILE A 106 -28.54 -29.82 13.09
C ILE A 106 -29.58 -29.01 12.30
N PHE A 107 -29.54 -29.11 10.97
CA PHE A 107 -30.33 -28.23 10.10
C PHE A 107 -31.59 -28.90 9.55
N GLY A 108 -31.65 -30.23 9.55
CA GLY A 108 -32.68 -30.99 8.84
C GLY A 108 -32.51 -30.93 7.32
N ASN A 109 -33.15 -31.87 6.62
CA ASN A 109 -33.03 -32.01 5.15
C ASN A 109 -33.44 -30.76 4.37
N ASN A 110 -34.36 -29.95 4.89
CA ASN A 110 -34.92 -28.81 4.17
C ASN A 110 -33.96 -27.60 4.15
N LEU A 111 -33.25 -27.34 5.25
CA LEU A 111 -32.29 -26.24 5.33
C LEU A 111 -30.95 -26.61 4.67
N GLU A 112 -30.49 -27.86 4.85
CA GLU A 112 -29.23 -28.33 4.25
C GLU A 112 -29.29 -28.41 2.72
N LYS A 113 -30.45 -28.78 2.14
CA LYS A 113 -30.62 -28.88 0.68
C LYS A 113 -31.07 -27.59 0.01
N SER A 114 -31.44 -26.56 0.79
CA SER A 114 -31.86 -25.29 0.21
C SER A 114 -30.64 -24.53 -0.30
N ARG A 115 -30.70 -24.12 -1.57
CA ARG A 115 -29.63 -23.35 -2.21
C ARG A 115 -29.48 -21.95 -1.65
N VAL A 116 -30.56 -21.35 -1.17
CA VAL A 116 -30.56 -20.01 -0.58
C VAL A 116 -31.21 -20.12 0.80
N VAL A 117 -30.43 -19.83 1.83
CA VAL A 117 -30.88 -19.85 3.23
C VAL A 117 -30.50 -18.53 3.85
N GLU A 118 -31.50 -17.84 4.39
CA GLU A 118 -31.26 -16.59 5.12
C GLU A 118 -30.34 -16.85 6.32
N PRO A 119 -29.36 -15.95 6.59
CA PRO A 119 -28.43 -16.10 7.70
C PRO A 119 -29.16 -16.37 9.03
N GLN A 120 -30.28 -15.70 9.27
CA GLN A 120 -31.10 -15.87 10.47
C GLN A 120 -31.44 -17.34 10.74
N ALA A 121 -31.83 -18.10 9.71
CA ALA A 121 -32.23 -19.49 9.88
C ALA A 121 -31.05 -20.40 10.28
N VAL A 122 -29.88 -20.15 9.68
CA VAL A 122 -28.64 -20.88 10.00
C VAL A 122 -28.20 -20.60 11.44
N PHE A 123 -28.16 -19.32 11.83
CA PHE A 123 -27.78 -18.89 13.17
C PHE A 123 -28.77 -19.41 14.22
N ALA A 124 -30.07 -19.36 13.96
CA ALA A 124 -31.07 -19.90 14.88
C ALA A 124 -30.99 -21.42 15.05
N ALA A 125 -30.71 -22.17 13.98
CA ALA A 125 -30.52 -23.62 14.07
C ALA A 125 -29.26 -23.99 14.87
N LEU A 126 -28.15 -23.29 14.63
CA LEU A 126 -26.91 -23.48 15.37
C LEU A 126 -27.04 -23.06 16.83
N ASP A 127 -27.74 -21.96 17.13
CA ASP A 127 -27.93 -21.50 18.51
C ASP A 127 -28.69 -22.55 19.34
N ARG A 128 -29.77 -23.12 18.78
CA ARG A 128 -30.49 -24.24 19.41
C ARG A 128 -29.57 -25.44 19.66
N TYR A 129 -28.74 -25.78 18.68
CA TYR A 129 -27.78 -26.88 18.80
C TYR A 129 -26.74 -26.61 19.90
N LEU A 130 -26.15 -25.40 19.96
CA LEU A 130 -25.19 -25.02 20.98
C LEU A 130 -25.81 -25.04 22.39
N ILE A 131 -27.05 -24.58 22.54
CA ILE A 131 -27.80 -24.68 23.80
C ILE A 131 -27.97 -26.15 24.19
N GLN A 132 -28.30 -27.05 23.26
CA GLN A 132 -28.37 -28.49 23.56
C GLN A 132 -27.02 -29.08 23.99
N GLN A 133 -25.92 -28.67 23.35
CA GLN A 133 -24.56 -29.09 23.71
C GLN A 133 -24.13 -28.62 25.10
N LEU A 134 -24.58 -27.44 25.56
CA LEU A 134 -24.32 -26.95 26.93
C LEU A 134 -24.85 -27.90 28.01
N HIS A 135 -26.01 -28.51 27.75
CA HIS A 135 -26.66 -29.45 28.67
C HIS A 135 -26.17 -30.89 28.51
N SER A 136 -25.36 -31.17 27.49
CA SER A 136 -24.81 -32.50 27.23
C SER A 136 -23.53 -32.76 28.04
N PRO A 137 -23.27 -34.02 28.46
CA PRO A 137 -22.02 -34.42 29.11
C PRO A 137 -20.80 -34.05 28.26
N ALA A 138 -19.72 -33.60 28.90
CA ALA A 138 -18.52 -33.10 28.21
C ALA A 138 -17.92 -34.11 27.21
N GLU A 139 -17.98 -35.41 27.53
CA GLU A 139 -17.46 -36.51 26.70
C GLU A 139 -18.24 -36.72 25.40
N THR A 140 -19.50 -36.26 25.35
CA THR A 140 -20.38 -36.40 24.17
C THR A 140 -20.48 -35.13 23.35
N ARG A 141 -19.82 -34.04 23.79
CA ARG A 141 -19.86 -32.77 23.08
C ARG A 141 -19.09 -32.89 21.78
N ARG A 142 -19.67 -32.39 20.70
CA ARG A 142 -19.01 -32.34 19.40
C ARG A 142 -18.33 -30.99 19.20
N LYS A 143 -17.15 -31.03 18.59
CA LYS A 143 -16.43 -29.82 18.18
C LYS A 143 -16.97 -29.30 16.86
N VAL A 144 -17.48 -28.08 16.82
CA VAL A 144 -18.15 -27.51 15.64
C VAL A 144 -17.55 -26.18 15.22
N ALA A 145 -17.02 -26.11 13.99
CA ALA A 145 -16.57 -24.87 13.37
C ALA A 145 -17.59 -24.41 12.33
N LEU A 146 -17.87 -23.10 12.27
CA LEU A 146 -18.63 -22.44 11.22
C LEU A 146 -17.72 -21.45 10.48
N ILE A 147 -17.56 -21.63 9.18
CA ILE A 147 -16.79 -20.74 8.30
C ILE A 147 -17.80 -20.02 7.39
N ILE A 148 -17.75 -18.69 7.36
CA ILE A 148 -18.63 -17.85 6.55
C ILE A 148 -17.79 -17.05 5.57
N ASP A 149 -17.94 -17.32 4.27
CA ASP A 149 -17.33 -16.51 3.21
C ASP A 149 -18.21 -15.30 2.88
N HIS A 150 -17.57 -14.21 2.47
CA HIS A 150 -18.23 -12.94 2.13
C HIS A 150 -19.20 -12.51 3.23
N ALA A 151 -18.69 -12.44 4.47
CA ALA A 151 -19.50 -12.24 5.67
C ALA A 151 -20.34 -10.95 5.64
N SER A 152 -19.99 -9.96 4.82
CA SER A 152 -20.81 -8.76 4.57
C SER A 152 -22.20 -9.07 4.01
N PHE A 153 -22.42 -10.17 3.29
CA PHE A 153 -23.78 -10.53 2.87
C PHE A 153 -24.65 -11.06 4.02
N ALA A 154 -24.02 -11.65 5.04
CA ALA A 154 -24.72 -12.04 6.27
C ALA A 154 -24.85 -10.87 7.26
N PHE A 155 -23.86 -9.98 7.26
CA PHE A 155 -23.71 -8.87 8.21
C PHE A 155 -23.31 -7.57 7.48
N PRO A 156 -24.22 -6.98 6.69
CA PRO A 156 -23.88 -5.83 5.86
C PRO A 156 -23.56 -4.59 6.71
N ALA A 157 -22.56 -3.83 6.28
CA ALA A 157 -22.34 -2.48 6.77
C ALA A 157 -23.49 -1.58 6.31
N ALA A 158 -24.42 -1.31 7.22
CA ALA A 158 -25.54 -0.41 6.99
C ALA A 158 -25.90 0.33 8.28
N GLU A 159 -26.58 1.47 8.14
CA GLU A 159 -27.11 2.19 9.29
C GLU A 159 -28.14 1.30 10.00
N ALA A 160 -28.24 1.42 11.34
CA ALA A 160 -29.07 0.54 12.16
C ALA A 160 -30.55 0.47 11.71
N GLY A 161 -31.08 1.54 11.10
CA GLY A 161 -32.45 1.60 10.58
C GLY A 161 -32.66 0.96 9.20
N SER A 162 -31.58 0.64 8.48
CA SER A 162 -31.62 0.10 7.11
C SER A 162 -31.41 -1.43 7.05
N LEU A 163 -31.04 -2.04 8.16
CA LEU A 163 -30.82 -3.48 8.26
C LEU A 163 -32.15 -4.24 8.31
N THR A 164 -32.20 -5.38 7.61
CA THR A 164 -33.34 -6.29 7.73
C THR A 164 -33.40 -6.90 9.13
N LEU A 165 -34.60 -7.31 9.56
CA LEU A 165 -34.78 -8.00 10.84
C LEU A 165 -33.95 -9.29 10.90
N GLY A 166 -33.86 -10.01 9.78
CA GLY A 166 -33.07 -11.24 9.67
C GLY A 166 -31.57 -11.01 9.85
N ALA A 167 -30.99 -10.00 9.18
CA ALA A 167 -29.58 -9.64 9.35
C ALA A 167 -29.30 -9.18 10.78
N SER A 168 -30.19 -8.37 11.37
CA SER A 168 -30.08 -7.93 12.75
C SER A 168 -30.14 -9.09 13.75
N SER A 169 -31.04 -10.06 13.53
CA SER A 169 -31.17 -11.24 14.38
C SER A 169 -29.95 -12.15 14.31
N ALA A 170 -29.39 -12.37 13.12
CA ALA A 170 -28.14 -13.11 12.97
C ALA A 170 -26.98 -12.40 13.69
N ALA A 171 -26.88 -11.07 13.54
CA ALA A 171 -25.83 -10.28 14.17
C ALA A 171 -25.90 -10.34 15.70
N VAL A 172 -27.09 -10.19 16.27
CA VAL A 172 -27.31 -10.32 17.72
C VAL A 172 -26.89 -11.72 18.21
N THR A 173 -27.25 -12.77 17.46
CA THR A 173 -26.87 -14.15 17.81
C THR A 173 -25.36 -14.33 17.81
N ALA A 174 -24.67 -13.84 16.76
CA ALA A 174 -23.22 -13.89 16.68
C ALA A 174 -22.53 -13.13 17.83
N LEU A 175 -23.03 -11.94 18.19
CA LEU A 175 -22.50 -11.16 19.31
C LEU A 175 -22.74 -11.82 20.66
N ASN A 176 -23.89 -12.49 20.84
CA ASN A 176 -24.16 -13.29 22.03
C ASN A 176 -23.16 -14.45 22.14
N TRP A 177 -22.85 -15.14 21.04
CA TRP A 177 -21.84 -16.19 21.03
C TRP A 177 -20.45 -15.67 21.40
N ALA A 178 -20.08 -14.48 20.91
CA ALA A 178 -18.80 -13.84 21.23
C ALA A 178 -18.68 -13.50 22.72
N ALA A 179 -19.75 -12.93 23.31
CA ALA A 179 -19.75 -12.49 24.71
C ALA A 179 -19.89 -13.67 25.70
N ALA A 180 -20.62 -14.73 25.34
CA ALA A 180 -20.97 -15.82 26.23
C ALA A 180 -19.78 -16.69 26.65
N ALA A 181 -19.44 -16.66 27.95
CA ALA A 181 -18.42 -17.54 28.52
C ALA A 181 -18.80 -19.03 28.43
N SER A 182 -20.11 -19.34 28.42
CA SER A 182 -20.62 -20.70 28.24
C SER A 182 -20.31 -21.24 26.85
N VAL A 183 -20.42 -20.41 25.80
CA VAL A 183 -20.09 -20.80 24.43
C VAL A 183 -18.58 -21.03 24.29
N ARG A 184 -17.73 -20.22 24.94
CA ARG A 184 -16.26 -20.44 24.99
C ARG A 184 -15.85 -21.72 25.71
N ARG A 185 -16.74 -22.30 26.54
CA ARG A 185 -16.52 -23.62 27.20
C ARG A 185 -16.98 -24.80 26.36
N ILE A 186 -17.66 -24.54 25.24
CA ILE A 186 -17.94 -25.54 24.21
C ILE A 186 -16.86 -25.40 23.15
N ASP A 187 -16.47 -26.51 22.54
CA ASP A 187 -15.57 -26.51 21.39
C ASP A 187 -16.29 -25.97 20.13
N PHE A 188 -16.63 -24.68 20.12
CA PHE A 188 -17.28 -23.98 19.01
C PHE A 188 -16.43 -22.79 18.55
N ALA A 189 -16.28 -22.66 17.22
CA ALA A 189 -15.64 -21.52 16.59
C ALA A 189 -16.47 -21.04 15.40
N CYS A 190 -16.62 -19.73 15.25
CA CYS A 190 -17.22 -19.08 14.10
C CYS A 190 -16.19 -18.15 13.47
N VAL A 191 -15.87 -18.36 12.19
CA VAL A 191 -14.88 -17.57 11.45
C VAL A 191 -15.59 -16.86 10.30
N LEU A 192 -15.61 -15.54 10.36
CA LEU A 192 -16.14 -14.65 9.34
C LEU A 192 -15.00 -14.22 8.41
N ILE A 193 -15.13 -14.48 7.12
CA ILE A 193 -14.14 -14.13 6.10
C ILE A 193 -14.71 -12.99 5.26
N GLU A 194 -13.99 -11.88 5.18
CA GLU A 194 -14.39 -10.70 4.43
C GLU A 194 -13.15 -9.94 3.92
N GLU A 195 -13.13 -9.48 2.67
CA GLU A 195 -11.95 -8.80 2.11
C GLU A 195 -11.64 -7.50 2.87
N ARG A 196 -12.69 -6.75 3.21
CA ARG A 196 -12.58 -5.46 3.89
C ARG A 196 -13.38 -5.45 5.17
N ARG A 197 -12.69 -5.22 6.28
CA ARG A 197 -13.33 -5.03 7.60
C ARG A 197 -14.47 -4.01 7.57
N ALA A 198 -14.37 -2.97 6.74
CA ALA A 198 -15.37 -1.92 6.60
C ALA A 198 -16.69 -2.37 5.93
N ASN A 199 -16.67 -3.46 5.15
CA ASN A 199 -17.88 -4.03 4.54
C ASN A 199 -18.76 -4.74 5.58
N LEU A 200 -18.17 -5.09 6.72
CA LEU A 200 -18.85 -5.79 7.80
C LEU A 200 -19.53 -4.81 8.76
N GLN A 201 -20.69 -5.20 9.28
CA GLN A 201 -21.42 -4.41 10.28
C GLN A 201 -20.52 -3.98 11.45
N GLY A 202 -20.49 -2.68 11.74
CA GLY A 202 -19.60 -2.09 12.75
C GLY A 202 -19.72 -2.70 14.15
N ARG A 203 -20.92 -3.15 14.54
CA ARG A 203 -21.14 -3.80 15.84
C ARG A 203 -20.41 -5.14 16.00
N ILE A 204 -20.11 -5.83 14.89
CA ILE A 204 -19.31 -7.06 14.87
C ILE A 204 -17.85 -6.70 14.74
N SER A 205 -17.49 -5.91 13.73
CA SER A 205 -16.09 -5.62 13.41
C SER A 205 -15.37 -4.79 14.48
N GLN A 206 -16.08 -4.04 15.33
CA GLN A 206 -15.51 -3.22 16.41
C GLN A 206 -15.77 -3.81 17.82
N ASN A 207 -16.35 -5.01 17.90
CA ASN A 207 -16.68 -5.61 19.20
C ASN A 207 -15.41 -6.10 19.92
N PRO A 208 -15.22 -5.79 21.22
CA PRO A 208 -14.05 -6.25 21.97
C PRO A 208 -14.00 -7.76 22.20
N HIS A 209 -15.13 -8.47 22.07
CA HIS A 209 -15.20 -9.93 22.18
C HIS A 209 -15.03 -10.66 20.85
N VAL A 210 -14.81 -9.94 19.75
CA VAL A 210 -14.57 -10.49 18.43
C VAL A 210 -13.10 -10.30 18.08
N VAL A 211 -12.39 -11.41 17.88
CA VAL A 211 -10.98 -11.38 17.49
C VAL A 211 -10.90 -11.10 15.99
N THR A 212 -10.33 -9.96 15.64
CA THR A 212 -10.16 -9.54 14.24
C THR A 212 -8.70 -9.68 13.84
N LEU A 213 -8.42 -10.44 12.78
CA LEU A 213 -7.07 -10.74 12.30
C LEU A 213 -6.92 -10.34 10.85
N ASP A 214 -5.78 -9.71 10.55
CA ASP A 214 -5.38 -9.36 9.20
C ASP A 214 -4.66 -10.55 8.53
N VAL A 215 -5.11 -10.91 7.34
CA VAL A 215 -4.47 -11.86 6.44
C VAL A 215 -3.61 -11.03 5.48
N PRO A 216 -2.29 -10.97 5.67
CA PRO A 216 -1.42 -10.16 4.83
C PRO A 216 -1.24 -10.78 3.44
N LEU A 217 -0.75 -9.97 2.50
CA LEU A 217 -0.20 -10.49 1.24
C LEU A 217 0.96 -11.46 1.52
N PRO A 218 1.16 -12.48 0.65
CA PRO A 218 2.17 -13.51 0.88
C PRO A 218 3.56 -12.88 0.97
N SER A 219 4.37 -13.35 1.91
CA SER A 219 5.77 -12.97 2.09
C SER A 219 6.64 -13.42 0.91
N LEU A 220 7.90 -12.95 0.89
CA LEU A 220 8.86 -13.40 -0.13
C LEU A 220 9.06 -14.92 -0.10
N GLU A 221 9.10 -15.51 1.09
CA GLU A 221 9.28 -16.96 1.28
C GLU A 221 8.06 -17.74 0.80
N GLU A 222 6.85 -17.31 1.18
CA GLU A 222 5.60 -17.93 0.72
C GLU A 222 5.45 -17.87 -0.80
N ARG A 223 5.75 -16.72 -1.42
CA ARG A 223 5.74 -16.58 -2.89
C ARG A 223 6.79 -17.46 -3.56
N ALA A 224 8.01 -17.51 -3.03
CA ALA A 224 9.07 -18.35 -3.60
C ALA A 224 8.67 -19.83 -3.56
N ARG A 225 8.17 -20.30 -2.41
CA ARG A 225 7.68 -21.68 -2.23
C ARG A 225 6.50 -21.99 -3.14
N TYR A 226 5.57 -21.05 -3.33
CA TYR A 226 4.45 -21.21 -4.26
C TYR A 226 4.92 -21.38 -5.69
N ILE A 227 5.85 -20.53 -6.14
CA ILE A 227 6.42 -20.59 -7.49
C ILE A 227 7.17 -21.91 -7.67
N GLU A 228 7.97 -22.33 -6.70
CA GLU A 228 8.66 -23.63 -6.73
C GLU A 228 7.69 -24.81 -6.81
N ALA A 229 6.61 -24.79 -6.02
CA ALA A 229 5.58 -25.83 -6.05
C ALA A 229 4.83 -25.87 -7.40
N LEU A 230 4.56 -24.71 -8.00
CA LEU A 230 3.85 -24.60 -9.27
C LEU A 230 4.72 -25.00 -10.47
N VAL A 231 5.99 -24.60 -10.46
CA VAL A 231 6.94 -24.83 -11.57
C VAL A 231 7.56 -26.22 -11.48
N GLY A 232 7.74 -26.76 -10.27
CA GLY A 232 8.39 -28.04 -10.03
C GLY A 232 9.77 -28.09 -10.68
N THR A 233 9.99 -29.06 -11.56
CA THR A 233 11.27 -29.26 -12.27
C THR A 233 11.40 -28.46 -13.56
N ARG A 234 10.35 -27.74 -14.00
CA ARG A 234 10.32 -27.01 -15.29
C ARG A 234 10.95 -25.63 -15.19
N THR A 235 12.23 -25.55 -14.82
CA THR A 235 12.96 -24.27 -14.71
C THR A 235 13.29 -23.64 -16.07
N ASP A 236 13.04 -24.34 -17.18
CA ASP A 236 13.22 -23.88 -18.55
C ASP A 236 12.29 -22.73 -18.95
N ILE A 237 11.22 -22.50 -18.19
CA ILE A 237 10.28 -21.38 -18.41
C ILE A 237 10.90 -20.02 -18.08
N PHE A 238 11.96 -20.03 -17.27
CA PHE A 238 12.67 -18.83 -16.83
C PHE A 238 13.75 -18.44 -17.83
N GLU A 239 13.96 -17.14 -18.00
CA GLU A 239 15.11 -16.65 -18.76
C GLU A 239 16.42 -17.05 -18.04
N ALA A 240 17.50 -17.23 -18.82
CA ALA A 240 18.78 -17.69 -18.29
C ALA A 240 19.28 -16.77 -17.16
N GLY A 241 19.51 -17.34 -15.98
CA GLY A 241 19.96 -16.61 -14.78
C GLY A 241 18.84 -16.16 -13.83
N LEU A 242 17.57 -16.39 -14.17
CA LEU A 242 16.44 -16.10 -13.29
C LEU A 242 15.99 -17.34 -12.51
N THR A 243 15.70 -17.18 -11.23
CA THR A 243 15.27 -18.26 -10.30
C THR A 243 13.89 -17.96 -9.72
N ALA A 244 13.20 -18.98 -9.19
CA ALA A 244 11.92 -18.80 -8.51
C ALA A 244 11.97 -17.71 -7.42
N THR A 245 13.07 -17.64 -6.66
CA THR A 245 13.33 -16.59 -5.67
C THR A 245 13.45 -15.20 -6.29
N HIS A 246 14.09 -15.07 -7.46
CA HIS A 246 14.13 -13.80 -8.20
C HIS A 246 12.72 -13.36 -8.59
N TYR A 247 11.92 -14.26 -9.17
CA TYR A 247 10.54 -13.96 -9.54
C TYR A 247 9.67 -13.60 -8.33
N ALA A 248 9.85 -14.29 -7.20
CA ALA A 248 9.15 -13.97 -5.96
C ALA A 248 9.47 -12.54 -5.45
N ARG A 249 10.69 -12.03 -5.70
CA ARG A 249 11.08 -10.67 -5.35
C ARG A 249 10.44 -9.65 -6.29
N GLU A 250 10.42 -9.93 -7.60
CA GLU A 250 9.82 -9.03 -8.59
C GLU A 250 8.31 -8.89 -8.40
N THR A 251 7.62 -9.96 -8.02
CA THR A 251 6.17 -10.00 -7.76
C THR A 251 5.79 -9.55 -6.34
N ALA A 252 6.69 -8.88 -5.62
CA ALA A 252 6.37 -8.29 -4.31
C ALA A 252 5.17 -7.34 -4.39
N GLY A 253 4.23 -7.52 -3.45
CA GLY A 253 2.97 -6.78 -3.39
C GLY A 253 1.80 -7.39 -4.16
N LEU A 254 1.97 -8.58 -4.77
CA LEU A 254 0.91 -9.30 -5.48
C LEU A 254 0.46 -10.55 -4.72
N ALA A 255 -0.80 -10.94 -4.90
CA ALA A 255 -1.37 -12.19 -4.40
C ALA A 255 -0.88 -13.40 -5.22
N LEU A 256 -0.87 -14.60 -4.64
CA LEU A 256 -0.51 -15.85 -5.34
C LEU A 256 -1.42 -16.10 -6.56
N ASN A 257 -2.70 -15.79 -6.43
CA ASN A 257 -3.68 -15.91 -7.52
C ASN A 257 -3.43 -14.96 -8.69
N ASP A 258 -2.71 -13.84 -8.49
CA ASP A 258 -2.34 -12.94 -9.58
C ASP A 258 -1.04 -13.36 -10.28
N ILE A 259 -0.14 -14.02 -9.57
CA ILE A 259 1.12 -14.52 -10.14
C ILE A 259 0.94 -15.88 -10.83
N ALA A 260 -0.11 -16.65 -10.49
CA ALA A 260 -0.33 -17.97 -11.06
C ALA A 260 -0.65 -17.96 -12.58
N PRO A 261 -1.51 -17.08 -13.12
CA PRO A 261 -1.82 -17.05 -14.55
C PRO A 261 -0.60 -16.88 -15.48
N PRO A 262 0.31 -15.91 -15.28
CA PRO A 262 1.48 -15.79 -16.15
C PRO A 262 2.42 -17.00 -16.03
N LEU A 263 2.57 -17.57 -14.83
CA LEU A 263 3.37 -18.79 -14.62
C LEU A 263 2.78 -19.98 -15.37
N ARG A 264 1.45 -20.19 -15.29
CA ARG A 264 0.74 -21.24 -16.02
C ARG A 264 0.85 -21.05 -17.54
N ALA A 265 0.64 -19.83 -18.04
CA ALA A 265 0.80 -19.53 -19.46
C ALA A 265 2.22 -19.84 -19.97
N ALA A 266 3.25 -19.60 -19.16
CA ALA A 266 4.61 -19.96 -19.50
C ALA A 266 4.87 -21.48 -19.48
N LEU A 267 4.31 -22.19 -18.49
CA LEU A 267 4.36 -23.65 -18.42
C LEU A 267 3.67 -24.32 -19.62
N ASP A 268 2.58 -23.71 -20.10
CA ASP A 268 1.83 -24.12 -21.30
C ASP A 268 2.53 -23.71 -22.62
N GLY A 269 3.68 -23.02 -22.55
CA GLY A 269 4.46 -22.58 -23.71
C GLY A 269 3.86 -21.38 -24.47
N GLN A 270 2.87 -20.70 -23.89
CA GLN A 270 2.18 -19.55 -24.50
C GLN A 270 2.93 -18.22 -24.29
N ALA A 271 3.84 -18.17 -23.32
CA ALA A 271 4.61 -16.98 -22.98
C ALA A 271 6.02 -17.34 -22.49
N ARG A 272 6.94 -16.37 -22.52
CA ARG A 272 8.23 -16.45 -21.81
C ARG A 272 8.19 -15.53 -20.60
N LEU A 273 8.78 -15.98 -19.50
CA LEU A 273 8.87 -15.21 -18.27
C LEU A 273 10.13 -14.33 -18.28
N ASP A 274 10.04 -13.20 -18.97
CA ASP A 274 11.08 -12.17 -18.96
C ASP A 274 10.78 -11.04 -17.95
N GLN A 275 11.78 -10.21 -17.65
CA GLN A 275 11.62 -9.08 -16.72
C GLN A 275 10.59 -8.04 -17.21
N ALA A 276 10.47 -7.85 -18.53
CA ALA A 276 9.57 -6.84 -19.10
C ALA A 276 8.09 -7.22 -18.92
N ALA A 277 7.75 -8.51 -19.10
CA ALA A 277 6.42 -9.06 -18.91
C ALA A 277 5.95 -8.89 -17.46
N PHE A 278 6.81 -9.16 -16.48
CA PHE A 278 6.48 -8.96 -15.08
C PHE A 278 6.36 -7.50 -14.69
N LYS A 279 7.22 -6.62 -15.20
CA LYS A 279 7.10 -5.18 -14.98
C LYS A 279 5.74 -4.67 -15.45
N LYS A 280 5.29 -5.12 -16.63
CA LYS A 280 3.97 -4.80 -17.19
C LYS A 280 2.82 -5.38 -16.35
N LEU A 281 2.95 -6.63 -15.91
CA LEU A 281 1.95 -7.29 -15.06
C LEU A 281 1.81 -6.59 -13.70
N LYS A 282 2.93 -6.30 -13.04
CA LYS A 282 2.99 -5.57 -11.77
C LYS A 282 2.35 -4.19 -11.90
N LYS A 283 2.69 -3.44 -12.95
CA LYS A 283 2.06 -2.14 -13.25
C LYS A 283 0.53 -2.27 -13.37
N GLY A 284 0.06 -3.17 -14.22
CA GLY A 284 -1.38 -3.33 -14.48
C GLY A 284 -2.17 -3.82 -13.25
N LEU A 285 -1.59 -4.71 -12.45
CA LEU A 285 -2.24 -5.24 -11.25
C LEU A 285 -2.30 -4.23 -10.12
N ILE A 286 -1.21 -3.51 -9.84
CA ILE A 286 -1.19 -2.48 -8.80
C ILE A 286 -2.22 -1.38 -9.12
N GLU A 287 -2.24 -0.89 -10.35
CA GLU A 287 -3.20 0.15 -10.77
C GLU A 287 -4.66 -0.32 -10.63
N ARG A 288 -4.93 -1.60 -10.97
CA ARG A 288 -6.26 -2.22 -10.84
C ARG A 288 -6.67 -2.45 -9.39
N GLN A 289 -5.79 -3.03 -8.57
CA GLN A 289 -6.05 -3.39 -7.17
C GLN A 289 -6.15 -2.16 -6.26
N CYS A 290 -5.37 -1.12 -6.57
CA CYS A 290 -5.40 0.12 -5.80
C CYS A 290 -6.49 1.09 -6.26
N HIS A 291 -7.50 0.66 -7.03
CA HIS A 291 -8.62 1.49 -7.50
C HIS A 291 -8.20 2.80 -8.20
N GLY A 292 -7.01 2.80 -8.83
CA GLY A 292 -6.42 4.00 -9.41
C GLY A 292 -5.99 5.07 -8.40
N LEU A 293 -5.83 4.73 -7.11
CA LEU A 293 -5.21 5.58 -6.08
C LEU A 293 -3.68 5.54 -6.15
N LEU A 294 -3.09 4.48 -6.71
CA LEU A 294 -1.66 4.43 -7.02
C LEU A 294 -1.46 4.51 -8.53
N GLU A 295 -0.47 5.29 -8.95
CA GLU A 295 0.09 5.29 -10.29
C GLU A 295 1.53 4.82 -10.24
N PHE A 296 1.86 3.80 -11.03
CA PHE A 296 3.23 3.33 -11.13
C PHE A 296 4.05 4.26 -12.01
N VAL A 297 5.16 4.76 -11.48
CA VAL A 297 6.07 5.62 -12.23
C VAL A 297 7.38 4.89 -12.50
N GLU A 298 7.78 4.88 -13.77
CA GLU A 298 9.06 4.34 -14.19
C GLU A 298 10.14 5.42 -14.15
N PRO A 299 11.17 5.27 -13.30
CA PRO A 299 12.33 6.14 -13.35
C PRO A 299 13.03 5.98 -14.70
N LYS A 300 13.12 7.05 -15.49
CA LYS A 300 13.85 7.09 -16.78
C LYS A 300 15.20 7.80 -16.70
N PHE A 301 15.46 8.46 -15.57
CA PHE A 301 16.58 9.36 -15.38
C PHE A 301 17.36 8.94 -14.13
N THR A 302 18.62 9.38 -14.06
CA THR A 302 19.48 9.18 -12.89
C THR A 302 19.91 10.53 -12.33
N LEU A 303 20.58 10.55 -11.17
CA LEU A 303 21.07 11.81 -10.59
C LEU A 303 22.14 12.50 -11.46
N ASP A 304 22.73 11.79 -12.43
CA ASP A 304 23.65 12.39 -13.41
C ASP A 304 22.93 13.30 -14.41
N ASP A 305 21.63 13.09 -14.64
CA ASP A 305 20.81 13.96 -15.48
C ASP A 305 20.32 15.22 -14.72
N VAL A 306 20.57 15.32 -13.41
CA VAL A 306 20.20 16.48 -12.58
C VAL A 306 21.34 17.50 -12.54
N VAL A 307 21.06 18.70 -13.03
CA VAL A 307 21.98 19.84 -12.98
C VAL A 307 21.99 20.49 -11.60
N GLY A 308 23.16 20.90 -11.12
CA GLY A 308 23.32 21.55 -9.82
C GLY A 308 23.04 20.61 -8.65
N LEU A 309 22.65 21.17 -7.49
CA LEU A 309 22.21 20.42 -6.31
C LEU A 309 23.24 19.38 -5.78
N ASP A 310 24.54 19.66 -5.85
CA ASP A 310 25.58 18.66 -5.57
C ASP A 310 25.53 18.06 -4.17
N ALA A 311 25.18 18.86 -3.15
CA ALA A 311 24.98 18.37 -1.80
C ALA A 311 23.79 17.39 -1.72
N ALA A 312 22.65 17.74 -2.33
CA ALA A 312 21.46 16.90 -2.35
C ALA A 312 21.71 15.60 -3.14
N LYS A 313 22.35 15.68 -4.33
CA LYS A 313 22.73 14.50 -5.11
C LYS A 313 23.66 13.59 -4.32
N ARG A 314 24.63 14.14 -3.58
CA ARG A 314 25.54 13.35 -2.75
C ARG A 314 24.78 12.60 -1.65
N THR A 315 23.93 13.29 -0.89
CA THR A 315 23.10 12.68 0.15
C THR A 315 22.21 11.58 -0.41
N LEU A 316 21.49 11.85 -1.50
CA LEU A 316 20.62 10.85 -2.15
C LEU A 316 21.40 9.62 -2.66
N ARG A 317 22.64 9.80 -3.16
CA ARG A 317 23.51 8.68 -3.55
C ARG A 317 24.04 7.89 -2.35
N GLU A 318 24.34 8.56 -1.24
CA GLU A 318 24.75 7.90 0.00
C GLU A 318 23.59 7.05 0.56
N ASP A 319 22.38 7.60 0.56
CA ASP A 319 21.17 6.88 0.98
C ASP A 319 20.84 5.72 0.04
N ALA A 320 20.99 5.90 -1.27
CA ALA A 320 20.87 4.81 -2.25
C ALA A 320 21.81 3.65 -1.94
N LYS A 321 23.09 3.94 -1.63
CA LYS A 321 24.07 2.91 -1.24
C LYS A 321 23.68 2.19 0.05
N LEU A 322 23.15 2.91 1.04
CA LEU A 322 22.69 2.31 2.30
C LEU A 322 21.53 1.33 2.06
N LEU A 323 20.55 1.73 1.24
CA LEU A 323 19.39 0.92 0.89
C LEU A 323 19.79 -0.33 0.08
N GLN A 324 20.66 -0.17 -0.91
CA GLN A 324 21.19 -1.28 -1.72
C GLN A 324 22.04 -2.26 -0.89
N ALA A 325 22.77 -1.76 0.11
CA ALA A 325 23.52 -2.58 1.07
C ALA A 325 22.63 -3.23 2.15
N GLY A 326 21.31 -3.03 2.11
CA GLY A 326 20.37 -3.56 3.10
C GLY A 326 20.45 -2.88 4.47
N ARG A 327 21.22 -1.79 4.62
CA ARG A 327 21.40 -1.03 5.87
C ARG A 327 20.27 -0.01 6.06
N ARG A 328 19.03 -0.49 5.97
CA ARG A 328 17.82 0.32 5.92
C ARG A 328 17.64 1.23 7.13
N SER A 329 18.09 0.80 8.31
CA SER A 329 18.00 1.59 9.55
C SER A 329 18.78 2.90 9.50
N LEU A 330 19.75 3.04 8.59
CA LEU A 330 20.58 4.23 8.43
C LEU A 330 20.03 5.21 7.39
N ALA A 331 19.11 4.76 6.52
CA ALA A 331 18.45 5.62 5.53
C ALA A 331 17.36 6.47 6.21
N PRO A 332 17.00 7.65 5.67
CA PRO A 332 15.90 8.46 6.20
C PRO A 332 14.53 7.78 6.00
N MET A 333 13.54 8.13 6.85
CA MET A 333 12.15 7.68 6.67
C MET A 333 11.50 8.29 5.41
N GLY A 334 11.95 9.47 5.02
CA GLY A 334 11.40 10.18 3.88
C GLY A 334 12.00 11.57 3.69
N TYR A 335 11.60 12.17 2.58
CA TYR A 335 12.09 13.46 2.10
C TYR A 335 10.94 14.44 1.89
N LEU A 336 11.20 15.72 2.17
CA LEU A 336 10.38 16.83 1.70
C LEU A 336 11.15 17.56 0.60
N ILE A 337 10.66 17.50 -0.62
CA ILE A 337 11.22 18.22 -1.76
C ILE A 337 10.38 19.46 -1.99
N CYS A 338 10.96 20.63 -1.69
CA CYS A 338 10.22 21.88 -1.69
C CYS A 338 10.88 22.97 -2.52
N GLY A 339 10.16 24.05 -2.78
CA GLY A 339 10.67 25.20 -3.53
C GLY A 339 9.73 25.63 -4.65
N PRO A 340 10.06 26.71 -5.35
CA PRO A 340 9.14 27.34 -6.28
C PRO A 340 8.65 26.41 -7.39
N VAL A 341 7.51 26.77 -8.00
CA VAL A 341 6.99 26.03 -9.15
C VAL A 341 8.02 26.03 -10.30
N GLY A 342 8.12 24.92 -11.03
CA GLY A 342 9.02 24.80 -12.18
C GLY A 342 10.50 24.54 -11.86
N THR A 343 10.89 24.28 -10.60
CA THR A 343 12.29 23.98 -10.23
C THR A 343 12.72 22.52 -10.46
N GLY A 344 11.85 21.68 -11.01
CA GLY A 344 12.20 20.28 -11.30
C GLY A 344 12.11 19.33 -10.10
N LYS A 345 11.26 19.62 -9.10
CA LYS A 345 11.01 18.74 -7.94
C LYS A 345 10.71 17.29 -8.34
N THR A 346 9.72 17.09 -9.22
CA THR A 346 9.36 15.78 -9.75
C THR A 346 10.53 15.11 -10.47
N PHE A 347 11.32 15.88 -11.24
CA PHE A 347 12.48 15.35 -11.97
C PHE A 347 13.57 14.84 -11.02
N LEU A 348 13.91 15.59 -9.96
CA LEU A 348 14.88 15.15 -8.94
C LEU A 348 14.44 13.85 -8.28
N VAL A 349 13.15 13.73 -7.94
CA VAL A 349 12.61 12.54 -7.28
C VAL A 349 12.66 11.32 -8.21
N MET A 350 12.30 11.49 -9.49
CA MET A 350 12.41 10.40 -10.47
C MET A 350 13.86 9.97 -10.68
N ALA A 351 14.79 10.93 -10.72
CA ALA A 351 16.22 10.66 -10.82
C ALA A 351 16.75 9.91 -9.57
N ALA A 352 16.31 10.31 -8.39
CA ALA A 352 16.66 9.65 -7.13
C ALA A 352 16.10 8.22 -7.05
N ALA A 353 14.86 7.99 -7.49
CA ALA A 353 14.26 6.66 -7.57
C ALA A 353 15.06 5.74 -8.52
N GLY A 354 15.50 6.28 -9.66
CA GLY A 354 16.35 5.59 -10.62
C GLY A 354 17.70 5.19 -10.03
N GLU A 355 18.36 6.10 -9.31
CA GLU A 355 19.62 5.84 -8.60
C GLU A 355 19.46 4.76 -7.53
N MET A 356 18.35 4.79 -6.78
CA MET A 356 18.07 3.82 -5.72
C MET A 356 17.72 2.43 -6.27
N GLY A 357 17.32 2.31 -7.53
CA GLY A 357 16.87 1.05 -8.13
C GLY A 357 15.57 0.53 -7.52
N MET A 358 14.73 1.44 -7.00
CA MET A 358 13.48 1.10 -6.31
C MET A 358 12.27 1.38 -7.21
N PRO A 359 11.24 0.52 -7.20
CA PRO A 359 9.94 0.84 -7.75
C PRO A 359 9.41 2.16 -7.17
N CYS A 360 8.76 2.96 -8.01
CA CYS A 360 8.21 4.25 -7.63
C CYS A 360 6.71 4.29 -7.91
N VAL A 361 5.94 4.79 -6.95
CA VAL A 361 4.49 4.96 -7.08
C VAL A 361 4.07 6.34 -6.60
N THR A 362 3.15 6.97 -7.33
CA THR A 362 2.53 8.23 -6.92
C THR A 362 1.17 7.95 -6.30
N LEU A 363 0.95 8.45 -5.10
CA LEU A 363 -0.35 8.42 -4.44
C LEU A 363 -1.21 9.55 -5.01
N LYS A 364 -2.28 9.20 -5.71
CA LYS A 364 -3.23 10.14 -6.30
C LYS A 364 -4.14 10.73 -5.24
N ASN A 365 -4.66 11.92 -5.53
CA ASN A 365 -5.58 12.62 -4.62
C ASN A 365 -6.85 11.79 -4.40
N PHE A 366 -7.03 11.34 -3.16
CA PHE A 366 -8.16 10.54 -2.70
C PHE A 366 -9.40 11.38 -2.36
N ARG A 367 -9.29 12.72 -2.31
CA ARG A 367 -10.42 13.62 -2.00
C ARG A 367 -11.50 13.64 -3.08
N SER A 368 -11.15 13.34 -4.33
CA SER A 368 -12.07 13.43 -5.48
C SER A 368 -12.93 12.17 -5.70
N LYS A 369 -12.67 11.08 -4.98
CA LYS A 369 -13.30 9.77 -5.21
C LYS A 369 -13.88 9.18 -3.92
N TYR A 370 -15.19 9.38 -3.76
CA TYR A 370 -16.09 8.66 -2.83
C TYR A 370 -15.88 8.92 -1.34
N VAL A 371 -16.64 9.87 -0.79
CA VAL A 371 -16.81 10.07 0.66
C VAL A 371 -17.51 8.84 1.23
N GLY A 372 -16.74 7.93 1.85
CA GLY A 372 -17.25 6.71 2.52
C GLY A 372 -16.34 5.48 2.36
N GLU A 373 -15.80 5.24 1.16
CA GLU A 373 -14.90 4.10 0.88
C GLU A 373 -13.40 4.45 0.97
N THR A 374 -13.07 5.73 1.16
CA THR A 374 -11.69 6.23 1.08
C THR A 374 -10.75 5.59 2.11
N GLU A 375 -11.21 5.39 3.35
CA GLU A 375 -10.37 4.82 4.43
C GLU A 375 -10.02 3.36 4.17
N ALA A 376 -11.00 2.53 3.78
CA ALA A 376 -10.77 1.12 3.48
C ALA A 376 -9.88 0.96 2.24
N ASN A 377 -10.11 1.77 1.20
CA ASN A 377 -9.27 1.79 0.01
C ASN A 377 -7.83 2.22 0.33
N LEU A 378 -7.66 3.23 1.21
CA LEU A 378 -6.34 3.66 1.65
C LEU A 378 -5.63 2.59 2.47
N GLU A 379 -6.31 1.91 3.40
CA GLU A 379 -5.68 0.82 4.16
C GLU A 379 -5.21 -0.30 3.24
N HIS A 380 -6.02 -0.65 2.23
CA HIS A 380 -5.62 -1.61 1.21
C HIS A 380 -4.37 -1.15 0.45
N VAL A 381 -4.35 0.12 0.00
CA VAL A 381 -3.18 0.73 -0.65
C VAL A 381 -1.94 0.66 0.24
N LEU A 382 -2.06 1.03 1.52
CA LEU A 382 -0.95 0.96 2.47
C LEU A 382 -0.46 -0.48 2.67
N SER A 383 -1.36 -1.47 2.68
CA SER A 383 -1.01 -2.89 2.74
C SER A 383 -0.20 -3.34 1.52
N VAL A 384 -0.62 -2.93 0.32
CA VAL A 384 0.12 -3.19 -0.92
C VAL A 384 1.51 -2.56 -0.87
N LEU A 385 1.63 -1.31 -0.40
CA LEU A 385 2.92 -0.62 -0.24
C LEU A 385 3.86 -1.37 0.73
N ARG A 386 3.33 -1.85 1.86
CA ARG A 386 4.08 -2.67 2.84
C ARG A 386 4.62 -3.94 2.18
N ALA A 387 3.77 -4.66 1.45
CA ALA A 387 4.14 -5.92 0.80
C ALA A 387 5.10 -5.73 -0.39
N MET A 388 5.06 -4.58 -1.07
CA MET A 388 5.91 -4.27 -2.23
C MET A 388 7.35 -3.89 -1.86
N GLY A 389 7.56 -3.36 -0.66
CA GLY A 389 8.83 -2.71 -0.30
C GLY A 389 10.09 -3.55 -0.55
N PRO A 390 11.22 -2.95 -0.95
CA PRO A 390 11.52 -1.50 -0.96
C PRO A 390 10.79 -0.73 -2.07
N VAL A 391 10.05 0.33 -1.72
CA VAL A 391 9.29 1.19 -2.66
C VAL A 391 9.42 2.67 -2.28
N MET A 392 9.49 3.55 -3.29
CA MET A 392 9.39 5.00 -3.11
C MET A 392 7.95 5.46 -3.36
N VAL A 393 7.35 6.15 -2.38
CA VAL A 393 5.98 6.64 -2.44
C VAL A 393 5.99 8.15 -2.56
N ILE A 394 5.52 8.66 -3.69
CA ILE A 394 5.46 10.09 -4.00
C ILE A 394 4.08 10.62 -3.66
N ILE A 395 4.06 11.73 -2.94
CA ILE A 395 2.89 12.58 -2.76
C ILE A 395 3.23 13.92 -3.39
N ASP A 396 2.68 14.17 -4.58
CA ASP A 396 2.79 15.47 -5.24
C ASP A 396 1.73 16.43 -4.70
N GLU A 397 2.02 17.73 -4.75
CA GLU A 397 1.17 18.79 -4.17
C GLU A 397 0.71 18.42 -2.74
N ALA A 398 1.67 17.99 -1.92
CA ALA A 398 1.39 17.42 -0.61
C ALA A 398 0.60 18.37 0.30
N ASP A 399 0.73 19.69 0.11
CA ASP A 399 -0.08 20.72 0.76
C ASP A 399 -1.55 20.65 0.35
N ALA A 400 -1.86 20.47 -0.93
CA ALA A 400 -3.25 20.31 -1.38
C ALA A 400 -3.87 19.00 -0.87
N MET A 401 -3.06 17.93 -0.78
CA MET A 401 -3.55 16.63 -0.33
C MET A 401 -3.65 16.52 1.21
N LEU A 402 -2.69 17.10 1.96
CA LEU A 402 -2.49 16.89 3.40
C LEU A 402 -2.55 18.17 4.25
N GLY A 403 -2.68 19.35 3.64
CA GLY A 403 -2.64 20.66 4.32
C GLY A 403 -3.91 21.00 5.09
N ASP A 404 -5.09 20.81 4.48
CA ASP A 404 -6.36 21.12 5.15
C ASP A 404 -6.84 19.96 6.02
N ARG A 405 -6.71 20.14 7.34
CA ARG A 405 -7.29 19.28 8.38
C ARG A 405 -8.75 19.60 8.69
N GLU A 406 -9.19 20.80 8.35
CA GLU A 406 -10.45 21.42 8.81
C GLU A 406 -11.38 21.78 7.63
N SER A 407 -11.54 20.89 6.64
CA SER A 407 -12.66 21.04 5.71
C SER A 407 -13.98 20.83 6.48
N GLU A 408 -14.61 21.93 6.91
CA GLU A 408 -15.97 21.94 7.47
C GLU A 408 -16.95 21.37 6.44
N GLY A 409 -17.25 20.07 6.53
CA GLY A 409 -18.17 19.39 5.63
C GLY A 409 -18.00 17.88 5.51
N ASP A 410 -16.79 17.35 5.76
CA ASP A 410 -16.46 15.93 5.46
C ASP A 410 -16.65 14.93 6.63
N GLY A 411 -17.28 15.32 7.74
CA GLY A 411 -17.54 14.41 8.87
C GLY A 411 -16.28 13.77 9.50
N GLY A 412 -15.11 14.42 9.39
CA GLY A 412 -13.85 13.93 9.96
C GLY A 412 -13.20 12.75 9.20
N VAL A 413 -13.58 12.50 7.94
CA VAL A 413 -12.92 11.49 7.09
C VAL A 413 -11.51 11.94 6.70
N SER A 414 -11.36 13.21 6.29
CA SER A 414 -10.08 13.79 5.86
C SER A 414 -9.01 13.74 6.97
N SER A 415 -9.40 13.96 8.23
CA SER A 415 -8.49 13.88 9.38
C SER A 415 -8.05 12.46 9.71
N ARG A 416 -8.95 11.46 9.56
CA ARG A 416 -8.63 10.03 9.75
C ARG A 416 -7.69 9.51 8.67
N VAL A 417 -7.97 9.81 7.40
CA VAL A 417 -7.10 9.48 6.27
C VAL A 417 -5.71 10.08 6.45
N PHE A 418 -5.63 11.36 6.83
CA PHE A 418 -4.36 11.99 7.18
C PHE A 418 -3.64 11.24 8.31
N GLY A 419 -4.37 10.86 9.36
CA GLY A 419 -3.84 10.10 10.49
C GLY A 419 -3.22 8.77 10.05
N MET A 420 -3.85 8.05 9.11
CA MET A 420 -3.34 6.79 8.56
C MET A 420 -2.01 6.98 7.82
N ILE A 421 -1.91 7.99 6.93
CA ILE A 421 -0.67 8.30 6.20
C ILE A 421 0.42 8.71 7.20
N ALA A 422 0.12 9.61 8.13
CA ALA A 422 1.07 10.08 9.13
C ALA A 422 1.55 8.94 10.06
N HIS A 423 0.67 8.00 10.41
CA HIS A 423 1.02 6.81 11.18
C HIS A 423 1.96 5.91 10.37
N GLN A 424 1.62 5.64 9.11
CA GLN A 424 2.44 4.81 8.23
C GLN A 424 3.83 5.41 7.98
N MET A 425 3.91 6.72 7.75
CA MET A 425 5.18 7.46 7.62
C MET A 425 6.04 7.40 8.89
N GLY A 426 5.41 7.35 10.07
CA GLY A 426 6.11 7.34 11.35
C GLY A 426 6.51 5.96 11.86
N ASN A 427 6.07 4.90 11.19
CA ASN A 427 6.32 3.53 11.66
C ASN A 427 7.71 3.05 11.21
N THR A 428 8.64 3.03 12.18
CA THR A 428 10.04 2.65 11.97
C THR A 428 10.25 1.21 11.50
N ALA A 429 9.26 0.32 11.65
CA ALA A 429 9.31 -1.02 11.09
C ALA A 429 9.43 -1.01 9.55
N TYR A 430 8.95 0.06 8.90
CA TYR A 430 9.02 0.23 7.44
C TYR A 430 10.20 1.09 6.97
N ARG A 431 11.14 1.45 7.85
CA ARG A 431 12.29 2.28 7.50
C ARG A 431 13.09 1.64 6.37
N GLY A 432 13.34 2.40 5.30
CA GLY A 432 13.99 1.93 4.07
C GLY A 432 13.24 0.85 3.28
N GLN A 433 12.09 0.37 3.78
CA GLN A 433 11.15 -0.46 3.03
C GLN A 433 10.11 0.41 2.31
N ILE A 434 9.70 1.51 2.92
CA ILE A 434 8.88 2.54 2.30
C ILE A 434 9.60 3.87 2.49
N VAL A 435 9.97 4.50 1.37
CA VAL A 435 10.59 5.83 1.36
C VAL A 435 9.55 6.83 0.91
N TRP A 436 9.10 7.68 1.83
CA TRP A 436 8.09 8.69 1.54
C TRP A 436 8.73 9.94 0.95
N VAL A 437 8.17 10.47 -0.12
CA VAL A 437 8.63 11.72 -0.73
C VAL A 437 7.45 12.67 -0.89
N LEU A 438 7.45 13.72 -0.08
CA LEU A 438 6.46 14.79 -0.16
C LEU A 438 7.01 15.87 -1.08
N MET A 439 6.25 16.28 -2.09
CA MET A 439 6.62 17.39 -2.98
C MET A 439 5.61 18.52 -2.83
N THR A 440 6.09 19.76 -2.69
CA THR A 440 5.21 20.92 -2.58
C THR A 440 5.93 22.22 -2.92
N ALA A 441 5.18 23.22 -3.40
CA ALA A 441 5.66 24.60 -3.47
C ALA A 441 5.44 25.38 -2.16
N ARG A 442 4.53 24.92 -1.31
CA ARG A 442 4.05 25.59 -0.09
C ARG A 442 4.27 24.71 1.14
N PRO A 443 5.53 24.45 1.54
CA PRO A 443 5.81 23.61 2.71
C PRO A 443 5.38 24.28 4.03
N ASP A 444 5.05 25.58 3.99
CA ASP A 444 4.44 26.31 5.09
C ASP A 444 2.99 25.90 5.38
N LEU A 445 2.28 25.31 4.41
CA LEU A 445 0.93 24.77 4.56
C LEU A 445 0.92 23.32 5.03
N LEU A 446 2.07 22.64 4.98
CA LEU A 446 2.18 21.27 5.47
C LEU A 446 2.18 21.24 7.01
N PRO A 447 1.38 20.35 7.63
CA PRO A 447 1.39 20.19 9.07
C PRO A 447 2.78 19.77 9.58
N ILE A 448 3.22 20.39 10.67
CA ILE A 448 4.51 20.11 11.33
C ILE A 448 4.68 18.62 11.62
N ASP A 449 3.58 17.94 11.95
CA ASP A 449 3.56 16.51 12.18
C ASP A 449 4.15 15.69 11.03
N LEU A 450 3.94 16.06 9.76
CA LEU A 450 4.45 15.26 8.62
C LEU A 450 5.93 15.50 8.33
N LYS A 451 6.43 16.70 8.65
CA LYS A 451 7.76 17.20 8.30
C LYS A 451 8.74 17.21 9.47
N ARG A 452 8.43 16.45 10.53
CA ARG A 452 9.32 16.29 11.69
C ARG A 452 10.18 15.04 11.55
N GLN A 453 11.21 14.97 12.37
CA GLN A 453 12.07 13.79 12.52
C GLN A 453 11.22 12.52 12.77
N GLY A 454 11.58 11.41 12.12
CA GLY A 454 10.81 10.17 12.09
C GLY A 454 9.79 10.06 10.94
N ARG A 455 9.64 11.06 10.06
CA ARG A 455 8.72 11.05 8.90
C ARG A 455 9.40 11.61 7.64
N ALA A 456 9.02 12.79 7.14
CA ALA A 456 9.85 13.49 6.16
C ALA A 456 11.00 14.16 6.93
N GLU A 457 12.13 13.45 7.04
CA GLU A 457 13.25 13.82 7.91
C GLU A 457 14.23 14.79 7.23
N VAL A 458 14.37 14.69 5.90
CA VAL A 458 15.34 15.43 5.11
C VAL A 458 14.60 16.37 4.16
N HIS A 459 14.82 17.66 4.29
CA HIS A 459 14.15 18.67 3.48
C HIS A 459 15.12 19.29 2.47
N ILE A 460 14.87 19.02 1.20
CA ILE A 460 15.72 19.44 0.08
C ILE A 460 14.98 20.55 -0.67
N PRO A 461 15.37 21.82 -0.47
CA PRO A 461 14.81 22.92 -1.24
C PRO A 461 15.47 23.02 -2.63
N LEU A 462 14.68 23.31 -3.66
CA LEU A 462 15.14 23.56 -5.01
C LEU A 462 14.87 25.01 -5.38
N PHE A 463 15.83 25.62 -6.08
CA PHE A 463 15.78 27.02 -6.49
C PHE A 463 16.02 27.16 -7.99
N TYR A 464 15.92 28.39 -8.48
CA TYR A 464 16.24 28.71 -9.87
C TYR A 464 17.77 28.73 -10.01
N PRO A 465 18.33 28.40 -11.19
CA PRO A 465 19.76 28.49 -11.42
C PRO A 465 20.28 29.90 -11.12
N ASP A 466 21.28 29.99 -10.25
CA ASP A 466 21.78 31.26 -9.71
C ASP A 466 23.06 31.73 -10.41
N SER A 467 23.64 30.90 -11.28
CA SER A 467 24.84 31.20 -12.05
C SER A 467 24.62 31.02 -13.54
N ALA A 468 25.39 31.77 -14.33
CA ALA A 468 25.38 31.67 -15.79
C ALA A 468 25.79 30.25 -16.27
N ASP A 469 26.75 29.63 -15.59
CA ASP A 469 27.23 28.29 -15.94
C ASP A 469 26.19 27.21 -15.64
N GLU A 470 25.48 27.32 -14.52
CA GLU A 470 24.36 26.41 -14.22
C GLU A 470 23.23 26.57 -15.25
N LEU A 471 22.90 27.80 -15.64
CA LEU A 471 21.88 28.06 -16.66
C LEU A 471 22.27 27.50 -18.04
N ARG A 472 23.54 27.65 -18.46
CA ARG A 472 24.07 27.03 -19.69
C ARG A 472 23.99 25.50 -19.64
N LEU A 473 24.37 24.90 -18.51
CA LEU A 473 24.30 23.47 -18.32
C LEU A 473 22.84 22.97 -18.32
N MET A 474 21.91 23.71 -17.71
CA MET A 474 20.48 23.43 -17.76
C MET A 474 19.93 23.47 -19.19
N LEU A 475 20.30 24.47 -20.01
CA LEU A 475 19.90 24.53 -21.43
C LEU A 475 20.33 23.26 -22.18
N LYS A 476 21.56 22.79 -21.96
CA LYS A 476 22.08 21.57 -22.56
C LYS A 476 21.28 20.32 -22.15
N VAL A 477 21.00 20.19 -20.85
CA VAL A 477 20.25 19.04 -20.32
C VAL A 477 18.78 19.08 -20.77
N MET A 478 18.15 20.25 -20.80
CA MET A 478 16.77 20.38 -21.28
C MET A 478 16.64 20.06 -22.77
N ALA A 479 17.62 20.42 -23.60
CA ALA A 479 17.65 20.00 -25.00
C ALA A 479 17.70 18.47 -25.16
N LYS A 480 18.53 17.78 -24.36
CA LYS A 480 18.57 16.31 -24.31
C LYS A 480 17.23 15.72 -23.88
N LYS A 481 16.58 16.31 -22.86
CA LYS A 481 15.26 15.88 -22.35
C LYS A 481 14.16 15.98 -23.41
N VAL A 482 14.12 17.10 -24.16
CA VAL A 482 13.12 17.34 -25.22
C VAL A 482 13.46 16.58 -26.51
N GLY A 483 14.68 16.05 -26.63
CA GLY A 483 15.13 15.29 -27.80
C GLY A 483 15.52 16.18 -28.98
N VAL A 484 15.97 17.40 -28.71
CA VAL A 484 16.37 18.37 -29.74
C VAL A 484 17.89 18.47 -29.78
N PRO A 485 18.54 18.26 -30.94
CA PRO A 485 19.99 18.41 -31.06
C PRO A 485 20.41 19.88 -30.93
N LEU A 486 21.54 20.09 -30.25
CA LEU A 486 22.25 21.36 -30.17
C LEU A 486 23.53 21.29 -31.00
N GLU A 487 23.94 22.41 -31.58
CA GLU A 487 25.32 22.55 -32.08
C GLU A 487 26.32 22.41 -30.92
N SER A 488 27.53 21.95 -31.21
CA SER A 488 28.54 21.59 -30.20
C SER A 488 28.89 22.71 -29.22
N ASP A 489 28.77 23.96 -29.66
CA ASP A 489 29.11 25.17 -28.91
C ASP A 489 27.88 26.07 -28.63
N ALA A 490 26.66 25.58 -28.90
CA ALA A 490 25.43 26.35 -28.72
C ALA A 490 25.24 26.83 -27.27
N THR A 491 25.73 26.05 -26.30
CA THR A 491 25.69 26.35 -24.84
C THR A 491 27.06 26.66 -24.26
N GLY A 492 28.01 27.08 -25.10
CA GLY A 492 29.37 27.41 -24.70
C GLY A 492 29.48 28.61 -23.75
N PRO A 493 30.67 28.90 -23.21
CA PRO A 493 30.91 29.99 -22.26
C PRO A 493 30.58 31.38 -22.82
N ASP A 494 30.59 31.53 -24.14
CA ASP A 494 30.26 32.76 -24.85
C ASP A 494 28.75 33.01 -24.97
N LEU A 495 27.90 32.00 -24.69
CA LEU A 495 26.45 32.17 -24.78
C LEU A 495 26.01 33.24 -23.78
N ALA A 496 25.38 34.29 -24.30
CA ALA A 496 24.71 35.30 -23.48
C ALA A 496 23.45 34.70 -22.84
N VAL A 497 23.46 34.62 -21.51
CA VAL A 497 22.34 34.09 -20.73
C VAL A 497 21.71 35.19 -19.87
N PRO A 498 20.81 36.01 -20.44
CA PRO A 498 20.07 36.98 -19.63
C PRO A 498 19.18 36.25 -18.60
N HIS A 499 18.67 36.98 -17.61
CA HIS A 499 17.69 36.46 -16.64
C HIS A 499 18.21 35.38 -15.66
N VAL A 500 19.51 35.36 -15.35
CA VAL A 500 20.09 34.52 -14.27
C VAL A 500 19.33 34.73 -12.96
N GLY A 501 18.95 33.64 -12.27
CA GLY A 501 18.12 33.65 -11.07
C GLY A 501 16.61 33.87 -11.30
N GLN A 502 16.19 34.12 -12.54
CA GLN A 502 14.80 34.46 -12.87
C GLN A 502 14.07 33.38 -13.68
N LEU A 503 14.80 32.51 -14.38
CA LEU A 503 14.23 31.41 -15.17
C LEU A 503 14.06 30.15 -14.33
N SER A 504 12.87 29.56 -14.33
CA SER A 504 12.64 28.21 -13.81
C SER A 504 13.13 27.14 -14.79
N GLY A 505 13.22 25.89 -14.35
CA GLY A 505 13.47 24.75 -15.26
C GLY A 505 12.39 24.62 -16.35
N ALA A 506 11.14 24.92 -16.03
CA ALA A 506 10.04 24.93 -17.00
C ALA A 506 10.19 26.09 -18.01
N ASP A 507 10.64 27.26 -17.57
CA ASP A 507 10.93 28.39 -18.46
C ASP A 507 12.07 28.04 -19.43
N ILE A 508 13.14 27.40 -18.93
CA ILE A 508 14.28 26.95 -19.74
C ILE A 508 13.84 25.91 -20.79
N GLU A 509 12.99 24.96 -20.42
CA GLU A 509 12.38 24.02 -21.35
C GLU A 509 11.53 24.73 -22.42
N GLY A 510 10.80 25.77 -22.03
CA GLY A 510 10.05 26.66 -22.93
C GLY A 510 10.97 27.39 -23.92
N VAL A 511 12.10 27.93 -23.46
CA VAL A 511 13.13 28.57 -24.30
C VAL A 511 13.68 27.57 -25.33
N ILE A 512 14.05 26.36 -24.90
CA ILE A 512 14.54 25.30 -25.80
C ILE A 512 13.48 24.94 -26.84
N THR A 513 12.22 24.77 -26.43
CA THR A 513 11.13 24.42 -27.34
C THR A 513 10.87 25.52 -28.36
N ARG A 514 10.96 26.79 -27.95
CA ARG A 514 10.85 27.94 -28.86
C ARG A 514 12.00 27.99 -29.87
N ALA A 515 13.24 27.81 -29.40
CA ALA A 515 14.41 27.76 -30.26
C ALA A 515 14.34 26.59 -31.25
N ALA A 516 13.92 25.41 -30.80
CA ALA A 516 13.70 24.22 -31.61
C ALA A 516 12.65 24.48 -32.72
N ARG A 517 11.54 25.12 -32.37
CA ARG A 517 10.49 25.49 -33.33
C ARG A 517 11.01 26.44 -34.39
N GLN A 518 11.80 27.44 -34.02
CA GLN A 518 12.39 28.39 -34.96
C GLN A 518 13.40 27.71 -35.90
N ALA A 519 14.26 26.85 -35.35
CA ALA A 519 15.21 26.04 -36.13
C ALA A 519 14.47 25.13 -37.13
N GLY A 520 13.44 24.42 -36.67
CA GLY A 520 12.64 23.54 -37.52
C GLY A 520 11.90 24.26 -38.65
N ILE A 521 11.35 25.46 -38.39
CA ILE A 521 10.72 26.29 -39.44
C ILE A 521 11.75 26.75 -40.49
N ALA A 522 12.99 27.01 -40.06
CA ALA A 522 14.08 27.40 -40.94
C ALA A 522 14.75 26.21 -41.67
N GLY A 523 14.33 24.97 -41.40
CA GLY A 523 14.94 23.76 -41.96
C GLY A 523 16.29 23.38 -41.36
N GLU A 524 16.63 23.91 -40.19
CA GLU A 524 17.86 23.62 -39.46
C GLU A 524 17.74 22.26 -38.73
N SER A 525 18.81 21.46 -38.76
CA SER A 525 18.84 20.15 -38.12
C SER A 525 19.20 20.18 -36.63
N ALA A 526 19.70 21.31 -36.12
CA ALA A 526 20.07 21.52 -34.73
C ALA A 526 19.87 22.99 -34.32
N ILE A 527 19.71 23.25 -33.03
CA ILE A 527 19.63 24.61 -32.50
C ILE A 527 21.04 25.22 -32.44
N SER A 528 21.24 26.33 -33.13
CA SER A 528 22.47 27.12 -33.07
C SER A 528 22.53 28.07 -31.88
N ARG A 529 23.74 28.58 -31.56
CA ARG A 529 23.94 29.59 -30.52
C ARG A 529 23.05 30.81 -30.73
N VAL A 530 23.01 31.33 -31.96
CA VAL A 530 22.21 32.53 -32.33
C VAL A 530 20.72 32.32 -32.07
N ARG A 531 20.20 31.11 -32.35
CA ARG A 531 18.81 30.75 -32.06
C ARG A 531 18.52 30.75 -30.56
N LEU A 532 19.43 30.20 -29.75
CA LEU A 532 19.30 30.24 -28.29
C LEU A 532 19.34 31.67 -27.74
N GLU A 533 20.28 32.49 -28.21
CA GLU A 533 20.38 33.90 -27.79
C GLU A 533 19.10 34.67 -28.13
N THR A 534 18.59 34.49 -29.34
CA THR A 534 17.33 35.11 -29.77
C THR A 534 16.16 34.64 -28.90
N ALA A 535 16.06 33.33 -28.66
CA ALA A 535 14.99 32.77 -27.84
C ALA A 535 15.06 33.24 -26.39
N LEU A 536 16.26 33.37 -25.81
CA LEU A 536 16.49 33.88 -24.46
C LEU A 536 16.18 35.37 -24.34
N ALA A 537 16.61 36.18 -25.32
CA ALA A 537 16.36 37.62 -25.33
C ALA A 537 14.87 37.95 -25.49
N ASP A 538 14.15 37.18 -26.30
CA ASP A 538 12.72 37.32 -26.50
C ASP A 538 11.87 36.72 -25.35
N PHE A 539 12.49 35.94 -24.45
CA PHE A 539 11.77 35.26 -23.39
C PHE A 539 11.48 36.25 -22.26
N ILE A 540 10.21 36.41 -21.92
CA ILE A 540 9.79 37.21 -20.78
C ILE A 540 9.60 36.26 -19.60
N PRO A 541 10.46 36.30 -18.56
CA PRO A 541 10.28 35.47 -17.38
C PRO A 541 8.95 35.80 -16.71
N SER A 542 8.31 34.77 -16.15
CA SER A 542 7.17 34.97 -15.26
C SER A 542 7.55 36.00 -14.19
N ALA A 543 6.70 37.02 -13.99
CA ALA A 543 6.97 38.11 -13.05
C ALA A 543 7.38 37.55 -11.68
N GLN A 544 8.34 38.19 -10.99
CA GLN A 544 8.71 37.82 -9.62
C GLN A 544 7.53 38.09 -8.68
N SER A 545 6.58 37.17 -8.65
CA SER A 545 5.36 37.28 -7.86
C SER A 545 5.70 37.22 -6.38
N LEU A 546 4.86 37.88 -5.59
CA LEU A 546 4.88 37.74 -4.13
C LEU A 546 4.80 36.26 -3.72
N GLU A 547 4.03 35.45 -4.46
CA GLU A 547 3.95 34.00 -4.27
C GLU A 547 5.31 33.30 -4.45
N LYS A 548 6.07 33.62 -5.50
CA LYS A 548 7.41 33.02 -5.69
C LYS A 548 8.31 33.34 -4.50
N ARG A 549 8.32 34.59 -4.03
CA ARG A 549 9.10 35.00 -2.85
C ARG A 549 8.65 34.23 -1.61
N LEU A 550 7.35 34.04 -1.42
CA LEU A 550 6.81 33.23 -0.33
C LEU A 550 7.30 31.78 -0.40
N GLN A 551 7.25 31.17 -1.59
CA GLN A 551 7.71 29.79 -1.81
C GLN A 551 9.22 29.64 -1.55
N VAL A 552 10.04 30.60 -1.99
CA VAL A 552 11.48 30.63 -1.71
C VAL A 552 11.75 30.74 -0.21
N ALA A 553 11.14 31.72 0.46
CA ALA A 553 11.35 31.94 1.90
C ALA A 553 10.90 30.72 2.72
N ALA A 554 9.74 30.13 2.39
CA ALA A 554 9.26 28.91 3.01
C ALA A 554 10.23 27.75 2.81
N ALA A 555 10.75 27.54 1.60
CA ALA A 555 11.71 26.47 1.31
C ALA A 555 13.04 26.63 2.07
N ILE A 556 13.55 27.86 2.20
CA ILE A 556 14.77 28.14 2.99
C ILE A 556 14.54 27.84 4.47
N LEU A 557 13.40 28.26 5.03
CA LEU A 557 13.08 28.00 6.44
C LEU A 557 12.88 26.51 6.72
N GLU A 558 12.35 25.74 5.76
CA GLU A 558 12.14 24.31 5.94
C GLU A 558 13.41 23.49 5.72
N CYS A 559 14.45 24.05 5.09
CA CYS A 559 15.69 23.34 4.81
C CYS A 559 16.33 22.75 6.07
N THR A 560 16.65 21.44 6.02
CA THR A 560 17.25 20.71 7.15
C THR A 560 18.77 20.79 7.19
N ASP A 561 19.43 21.05 6.06
CA ASP A 561 20.88 21.20 5.97
C ASP A 561 21.25 22.38 5.09
N SER A 562 22.01 23.33 5.66
CA SER A 562 22.54 24.50 4.95
C SER A 562 23.35 24.16 3.69
N ALA A 563 23.91 22.95 3.59
CA ALA A 563 24.62 22.49 2.41
C ALA A 563 23.71 22.37 1.17
N PHE A 564 22.41 22.14 1.35
CA PHE A 564 21.42 22.13 0.26
C PHE A 564 21.11 23.52 -0.28
N LEU A 565 21.42 24.58 0.47
CA LEU A 565 21.20 25.95 0.02
C LEU A 565 22.33 26.39 -0.93
N PRO A 566 21.99 27.14 -2.00
CA PRO A 566 22.96 27.88 -2.80
C PRO A 566 23.82 28.78 -1.92
N ALA A 567 25.07 29.04 -2.33
CA ALA A 567 26.04 29.78 -1.52
C ALA A 567 25.51 31.16 -1.08
N ALA A 568 24.77 31.85 -1.95
CA ALA A 568 24.17 33.15 -1.67
C ALA A 568 23.07 33.12 -0.60
N LEU A 569 22.44 31.96 -0.37
CA LEU A 569 21.35 31.79 0.60
C LEU A 569 21.82 31.16 1.91
N ARG A 570 23.09 30.71 1.99
CA ARG A 570 23.68 30.19 3.23
C ARG A 570 23.83 31.31 4.24
N GLY A 571 23.32 31.10 5.46
CA GLY A 571 23.35 32.10 6.51
C GLY A 571 22.24 33.17 6.44
N SER A 572 21.21 32.95 5.61
CA SER A 572 20.02 33.80 5.59
C SER A 572 19.43 33.99 7.01
N ASP A 573 19.08 35.23 7.36
CA ASP A 573 18.43 35.52 8.65
C ASP A 573 17.01 34.95 8.67
N ARG A 574 16.83 33.90 9.47
CA ARG A 574 15.55 33.18 9.60
C ARG A 574 14.45 34.08 10.17
N ALA A 575 14.78 35.02 11.07
CA ALA A 575 13.79 35.94 11.65
C ALA A 575 13.31 36.95 10.60
N ALA A 576 14.22 37.47 9.78
CA ALA A 576 13.86 38.33 8.65
C ALA A 576 12.98 37.61 7.63
N LEU A 577 13.32 36.37 7.28
CA LEU A 577 12.53 35.54 6.35
C LEU A 577 11.12 35.26 6.90
N GLN A 578 10.97 34.98 8.19
CA GLN A 578 9.66 34.81 8.83
C GLN A 578 8.82 36.10 8.78
N ALA A 579 9.42 37.24 9.08
CA ALA A 579 8.75 38.54 9.00
C ALA A 579 8.35 38.87 7.55
N GLU A 580 9.19 38.53 6.58
CA GLU A 580 8.89 38.69 5.16
C GLU A 580 7.71 37.81 4.74
N MET A 581 7.71 36.54 5.11
CA MET A 581 6.59 35.63 4.82
C MET A 581 5.28 36.14 5.40
N ALA A 582 5.27 36.64 6.65
CA ALA A 582 4.07 37.20 7.26
C ALA A 582 3.53 38.40 6.49
N ARG A 583 4.43 39.31 6.03
CA ARG A 583 4.05 40.46 5.20
C ARG A 583 3.49 40.03 3.85
N ILE A 584 4.12 39.05 3.21
CA ILE A 584 3.67 38.55 1.90
C ILE A 584 2.31 37.87 2.03
N LYS A 585 2.10 37.02 3.04
CA LYS A 585 0.81 36.38 3.31
C LYS A 585 -0.29 37.43 3.48
N ALA A 586 -0.07 38.43 4.33
CA ALA A 586 -1.04 39.50 4.53
C ALA A 586 -1.38 40.29 3.24
N ALA A 587 -0.44 40.38 2.29
CA ALA A 587 -0.67 41.05 1.00
C ALA A 587 -1.41 40.18 -0.02
N LEU A 588 -1.32 38.85 0.08
CA LEU A 588 -1.97 37.90 -0.84
C LEU A 588 -3.40 37.54 -0.43
N GLY A 589 -3.81 37.87 0.80
CA GLY A 589 -5.09 37.48 1.38
C GLY A 589 -4.97 36.15 2.10
#